data_AF-A0A3C0N1Z5-F1
#
_entry.id   AF-A0A3C0N1Z5-F1
#
_cell.length_a   1.000
_cell.length_b   1.000
_cell.length_c   1.000
_cell.angle_alpha   90.00
_cell.angle_beta   90.00
_cell.angle_gamma   90.00
#
_symmetry.space_group_name_H-M   'P 1'
#
loop_
_entity.id
_entity.type
_entity.pdbx_description
1 polymer ?
#
loop_
_entity_poly.entity_id
_entity_poly.type
_entity_poly.pdbx_seq_one_letter_code
_entity_poly.pdbx_strand_id
1 'polypeptide(L)'
;QQKLWQFVMIALISSGIVSCIFSSQAELWWHKGKKATGPVVASTINQAPSPFLIGSAKVGDLLALSHLLNPKVEFLVAPQCDACDLKPQPIDKAYIPKIPKSSSNVFLLTTESFEDWLNELKKDKTYKMEPSVRIKPDEILLWKLQKQ
;
A
#
# COMPACT_ATOMS: atom_id res chain seq x y z
N GLN A 1 -9.50 -20.11 51.19
CA GLN A 1 -9.41 -20.62 49.80
C GLN A 1 -10.25 -19.84 48.80
N GLN A 2 -11.49 -19.44 49.11
CA GLN A 2 -12.35 -18.67 48.19
C GLN A 2 -11.77 -17.32 47.72
N LYS A 3 -11.12 -16.56 48.62
CA LYS A 3 -10.46 -15.28 48.27
C LYS A 3 -9.36 -15.43 47.21
N LEU A 4 -8.63 -16.55 47.23
CA LEU A 4 -7.53 -16.82 46.30
C LEU A 4 -8.09 -17.15 44.91
N TRP A 5 -9.15 -17.97 44.84
CA TRP A 5 -9.85 -18.26 43.58
C TRP A 5 -10.56 -17.04 42.98
N GLN A 6 -11.09 -16.14 43.82
CA GLN A 6 -11.62 -14.85 43.36
C GLN A 6 -10.53 -14.01 42.68
N PHE A 7 -9.34 -13.93 43.26
CA PHE A 7 -8.20 -13.25 42.64
C PHE A 7 -7.80 -13.89 41.31
N VAL A 8 -7.72 -15.22 41.25
CA VAL A 8 -7.40 -15.95 40.01
C VAL A 8 -8.43 -15.68 38.92
N MET A 9 -9.72 -15.71 39.25
CA MET A 9 -10.79 -15.40 38.30
C MET A 9 -10.72 -13.97 37.78
N ILE A 10 -10.50 -12.99 38.66
CA ILE A 10 -10.35 -11.58 38.27
C ILE A 10 -9.14 -11.41 37.34
N ALA A 11 -8.02 -12.05 37.65
CA ALA A 11 -6.81 -11.99 36.83
C ALA A 11 -7.03 -12.61 35.44
N LEU A 12 -7.72 -13.76 35.36
CA LEU A 12 -8.04 -14.41 34.08
C LEU A 12 -8.97 -13.56 33.22
N ILE A 13 -10.05 -13.03 33.79
CA ILE A 13 -10.99 -12.17 33.08
C ILE A 13 -10.28 -10.89 32.59
N SER A 14 -9.48 -10.26 33.46
CA SER A 14 -8.72 -9.05 33.10
C SER A 14 -7.73 -9.32 31.96
N SER A 15 -7.01 -10.45 32.02
CA SER A 15 -6.11 -10.87 30.94
C SER A 15 -6.87 -11.09 29.62
N GLY A 16 -8.05 -11.72 29.67
CA GLY A 16 -8.92 -11.88 28.50
C GLY A 16 -9.35 -10.55 27.89
N ILE A 17 -9.78 -9.59 28.71
CA ILE A 17 -10.16 -8.24 28.25
C ILE A 17 -8.96 -7.53 27.60
N VAL A 18 -7.79 -7.57 28.24
CA VAL A 18 -6.55 -6.99 27.70
C VAL A 18 -6.20 -7.63 26.36
N SER A 19 -6.30 -8.96 26.24
CA SER A 19 -6.09 -9.68 24.99
C SER A 19 -7.07 -9.24 23.89
N CYS A 20 -8.35 -9.09 24.22
CA CYS A 20 -9.36 -8.59 23.28
C CYS A 20 -9.04 -7.19 22.79
N ILE A 21 -8.60 -6.29 23.66
CA ILE A 21 -8.22 -4.92 23.28
C ILE A 21 -7.05 -4.95 22.30
N PHE A 22 -5.97 -5.67 22.61
CA PHE A 22 -4.83 -5.78 21.67
C PHE A 22 -5.24 -6.41 20.34
N SER A 23 -6.12 -7.42 20.37
CA SER A 23 -6.58 -8.08 19.16
C SER A 23 -7.54 -7.22 18.33
N SER A 24 -8.37 -6.38 18.95
CA SER A 24 -9.33 -5.52 18.24
C SER A 24 -8.66 -4.28 17.65
N GLN A 25 -7.62 -3.78 18.31
CA GLN A 25 -6.85 -2.61 17.86
C GLN A 25 -5.79 -2.97 16.82
N ALA A 26 -5.55 -4.26 16.54
CA ALA A 26 -4.60 -4.68 15.52
C ALA A 26 -5.09 -4.26 14.13
N GLU A 27 -4.32 -3.40 13.45
CA GLU A 27 -4.64 -2.94 12.09
C GLU A 27 -4.73 -4.10 11.07
N LEU A 28 -4.07 -5.23 11.36
CA LEU A 28 -3.95 -6.39 10.48
C LEU A 28 -3.99 -7.68 11.29
N TRP A 29 -4.69 -8.69 10.76
CA TRP A 29 -4.70 -10.05 11.35
C TRP A 29 -3.61 -10.91 10.72
N TRP A 30 -3.09 -11.88 11.47
CA TRP A 30 -1.95 -12.72 11.08
C TRP A 30 -2.09 -13.40 9.70
N HIS A 31 -3.31 -13.76 9.30
CA HIS A 31 -3.61 -14.37 7.98
C HIS A 31 -3.55 -13.41 6.78
N LYS A 32 -3.48 -12.09 6.99
CA LYS A 32 -3.50 -11.12 5.87
C LYS A 32 -2.15 -11.01 5.15
N GLY A 33 -1.12 -11.75 5.59
CA GLY A 33 0.09 -12.08 4.82
C GLY A 33 0.70 -10.90 4.05
N LYS A 34 0.98 -11.08 2.75
CA LYS A 34 1.58 -10.05 1.87
C LYS A 34 0.73 -8.76 1.72
N LYS A 35 -0.56 -8.77 2.06
CA LYS A 35 -1.44 -7.59 2.03
C LYS A 35 -1.35 -6.74 3.30
N ALA A 36 -0.52 -7.15 4.26
CA ALA A 36 -0.20 -6.40 5.47
C ALA A 36 0.59 -5.09 5.24
N THR A 37 1.00 -4.80 4.01
CA THR A 37 1.77 -3.60 3.68
C THR A 37 0.91 -2.37 3.38
N GLY A 38 -0.41 -2.52 3.25
CA GLY A 38 -1.33 -1.40 2.99
C GLY A 38 -1.16 -0.22 3.98
N PRO A 39 -1.19 -0.45 5.31
CA PRO A 39 -1.00 0.62 6.30
C PRO A 39 0.38 1.29 6.22
N VAL A 40 1.45 0.52 5.99
CA VAL A 40 2.81 1.06 5.85
C VAL A 40 2.91 1.96 4.62
N VAL A 41 2.41 1.49 3.47
CA VAL A 41 2.36 2.28 2.22
C VAL A 41 1.55 3.55 2.42
N ALA A 42 0.35 3.44 3.00
CA ALA A 42 -0.51 4.58 3.26
C ALA A 42 0.15 5.60 4.19
N SER A 43 0.78 5.15 5.27
CA SER A 43 1.51 6.03 6.20
C SER A 43 2.63 6.81 5.50
N THR A 44 3.44 6.14 4.66
CA THR A 44 4.51 6.79 3.90
C THR A 44 3.97 7.84 2.93
N ILE A 45 2.90 7.53 2.18
CA ILE A 45 2.29 8.45 1.22
C ILE A 45 1.63 9.64 1.94
N ASN A 46 0.90 9.38 3.03
CA ASN A 46 0.14 10.39 3.76
C ASN A 46 1.02 11.47 4.41
N GLN A 47 2.27 11.16 4.76
CA GLN A 47 3.23 12.10 5.33
C GLN A 47 3.75 13.11 4.29
N ALA A 48 3.68 12.81 3.00
CA ALA A 48 4.15 13.72 1.97
C ALA A 48 3.18 14.92 1.74
N PRO A 49 3.71 16.10 1.40
CA PRO A 49 2.88 17.23 0.97
C PRO A 49 2.43 17.01 -0.48
N SER A 50 1.11 17.11 -0.72
CA SER A 50 0.44 16.88 -2.00
C SER A 50 0.95 15.64 -2.77
N PRO A 51 0.78 14.44 -2.20
CA PRO A 51 1.26 13.21 -2.79
C PRO A 51 0.46 12.83 -4.05
N PHE A 52 1.17 12.34 -5.05
CA PHE A 52 0.60 11.88 -6.31
C PHE A 52 0.94 10.40 -6.49
N LEU A 53 -0.07 9.53 -6.40
CA LEU A 53 0.09 8.09 -6.52
C LEU A 53 -0.14 7.64 -7.96
N ILE A 54 0.87 6.96 -8.54
CA ILE A 54 0.80 6.34 -9.85
C ILE A 54 0.96 4.82 -9.74
N GLY A 55 0.22 4.07 -10.55
CA GLY A 55 0.36 2.61 -10.60
C GLY A 55 -0.86 1.89 -11.16
N SER A 56 -0.66 0.67 -11.63
CA SER A 56 -1.75 -0.29 -11.79
C SER A 56 -1.78 -1.15 -10.54
N ALA A 57 -2.95 -1.20 -9.91
CA ALA A 57 -3.26 -2.16 -8.89
C ALA A 57 -4.55 -2.85 -9.27
N LYS A 58 -4.71 -4.08 -8.78
CA LYS A 58 -6.00 -4.77 -8.81
C LYS A 58 -7.03 -3.85 -8.15
N VAL A 59 -8.22 -3.72 -8.74
CA VAL A 59 -9.28 -2.82 -8.25
C VAL A 59 -9.50 -2.97 -6.74
N GLY A 60 -9.55 -4.22 -6.24
CA GLY A 60 -9.75 -4.48 -4.81
C GLY A 60 -8.62 -3.97 -3.92
N ASP A 61 -7.36 -4.06 -4.36
CA ASP A 61 -6.20 -3.59 -3.61
C ASP A 61 -6.13 -2.06 -3.64
N LEU A 62 -6.46 -1.44 -4.78
CA LEU A 62 -6.59 0.01 -4.90
C LEU A 62 -7.67 0.56 -3.98
N LEU A 63 -8.85 -0.09 -3.95
CA LEU A 63 -9.97 0.32 -3.13
C LEU A 63 -9.62 0.20 -1.63
N ALA A 64 -9.01 -0.92 -1.22
CA ALA A 64 -8.53 -1.10 0.15
C ALA A 64 -7.50 -0.05 0.56
N LEU A 65 -6.55 0.29 -0.33
CA LEU A 65 -5.57 1.33 -0.07
C LEU A 65 -6.20 2.72 0.00
N SER A 66 -7.19 3.02 -0.85
CA SER A 66 -7.88 4.32 -0.88
C SER A 66 -8.54 4.67 0.46
N HIS A 67 -9.02 3.67 1.21
CA HIS A 67 -9.58 3.86 2.54
C HIS A 67 -8.56 4.28 3.61
N LEU A 68 -7.27 4.00 3.39
CA LEU A 68 -6.19 4.34 4.30
C LEU A 68 -5.50 5.67 3.92
N LEU A 69 -5.72 6.14 2.70
CA LEU A 69 -5.08 7.34 2.16
C LEU A 69 -5.87 8.60 2.52
N ASN A 70 -5.12 9.68 2.77
CA ASN A 70 -5.72 10.98 3.04
C ASN A 70 -6.40 11.55 1.78
N PRO A 71 -7.46 12.35 1.90
CA PRO A 71 -8.16 12.95 0.75
C PRO A 71 -7.30 13.85 -0.15
N LYS A 72 -6.14 14.30 0.34
CA LYS A 72 -5.16 15.10 -0.42
C LYS A 72 -4.34 14.29 -1.44
N VAL A 73 -4.46 12.97 -1.42
CA VAL A 73 -3.71 12.09 -2.33
C VAL A 73 -4.42 12.09 -3.68
N GLU A 74 -3.69 12.52 -4.71
CA GLU A 74 -4.17 12.44 -6.09
C GLU A 74 -3.75 11.11 -6.72
N PHE A 75 -4.59 10.58 -7.60
CA PHE A 75 -4.41 9.24 -8.19
C PHE A 75 -4.34 9.31 -9.71
N LEU A 76 -3.35 8.62 -10.26
CA LEU A 76 -3.23 8.32 -11.69
C LEU A 76 -2.99 6.83 -11.85
N VAL A 77 -4.09 6.10 -11.84
CA VAL A 77 -4.08 4.64 -11.78
C VAL A 77 -4.79 4.05 -13.00
N ALA A 78 -4.26 2.94 -13.49
CA ALA A 78 -4.85 2.15 -14.57
C ALA A 78 -5.28 0.80 -13.96
N PRO A 79 -6.45 0.73 -13.30
CA PRO A 79 -6.80 -0.44 -12.51
C PRO A 79 -7.02 -1.66 -13.40
N GLN A 80 -6.56 -2.82 -12.93
CA GLN A 80 -6.81 -4.10 -13.58
C GLN A 80 -8.06 -4.76 -13.02
N CYS A 81 -8.97 -5.14 -13.92
CA CYS A 81 -10.17 -5.88 -13.57
C CYS A 81 -9.91 -7.39 -13.69
N ASP A 82 -9.53 -8.02 -12.58
CA ASP A 82 -9.33 -9.47 -12.51
C ASP A 82 -10.64 -10.27 -12.66
N ALA A 83 -11.79 -9.65 -12.38
CA ALA A 83 -13.12 -10.26 -12.43
C ALA A 83 -13.84 -10.01 -13.77
N CYS A 84 -13.23 -9.24 -14.67
CA CYS A 84 -13.81 -8.98 -15.98
C CYS A 84 -13.25 -10.02 -16.97
N ASP A 85 -14.12 -10.72 -17.70
CA ASP A 85 -13.76 -11.47 -18.92
C ASP A 85 -13.39 -10.53 -20.09
N LEU A 86 -12.81 -9.38 -19.76
CA LEU A 86 -12.21 -8.48 -20.73
C LEU A 86 -10.77 -8.93 -20.88
N LYS A 87 -10.46 -9.58 -22.02
CA LYS A 87 -9.07 -9.82 -22.40
C LYS A 87 -8.36 -8.45 -22.34
N PRO A 88 -7.30 -8.30 -21.55
CA PRO A 88 -6.55 -7.06 -21.53
C PRO A 88 -6.12 -6.79 -22.98
N GLN A 89 -6.54 -5.65 -23.52
CA GLN A 89 -6.05 -5.24 -24.83
C GLN A 89 -4.53 -5.20 -24.71
N PRO A 90 -3.77 -5.85 -25.61
CA PRO A 90 -2.32 -5.74 -25.62
C PRO A 90 -2.01 -4.25 -25.64
N ILE A 91 -1.43 -3.75 -24.55
CA ILE A 91 -1.02 -2.35 -24.53
C ILE A 91 0.25 -2.34 -25.36
N ASP A 92 0.12 -2.11 -26.68
CA ASP A 92 1.22 -2.16 -27.65
C ASP A 92 2.41 -1.26 -27.29
N LYS A 93 2.20 -0.31 -26.37
CA LYS A 93 3.21 0.51 -25.69
C LYS A 93 2.76 0.73 -24.26
N ALA A 94 3.62 0.50 -23.26
CA ALA A 94 3.31 0.88 -21.89
C ALA A 94 2.94 2.37 -21.86
N TYR A 95 1.66 2.64 -21.58
CA TYR A 95 1.14 3.99 -21.56
C TYR A 95 1.64 4.66 -20.30
N ILE A 96 2.75 5.40 -20.37
CA ILE A 96 3.17 6.25 -19.25
C ILE A 96 2.23 7.48 -19.22
N PRO A 97 1.37 7.60 -18.21
CA PRO A 97 0.45 8.70 -18.12
C PRO A 97 1.25 9.94 -17.78
N LYS A 98 0.91 11.06 -18.41
CA LYS A 98 1.66 12.30 -18.25
C LYS A 98 1.53 12.79 -16.81
N ILE A 99 2.61 12.66 -16.04
CA ILE A 99 2.69 13.16 -14.67
C ILE A 99 2.63 14.69 -14.71
N PRO A 100 1.69 15.33 -13.97
CA PRO A 100 1.61 16.79 -13.92
C PRO A 100 2.93 17.40 -13.43
N LYS A 101 3.37 18.50 -14.05
CA LYS A 101 4.62 19.18 -13.67
C LYS A 101 4.59 19.76 -12.24
N SER A 102 3.40 19.95 -11.68
CA SER A 102 3.18 20.45 -10.32
C SER A 102 3.42 19.40 -9.23
N SER A 103 3.52 18.12 -9.58
CA SER A 103 3.64 17.03 -8.62
C SER A 103 5.08 16.84 -8.15
N SER A 104 5.43 17.37 -6.98
CA SER A 104 6.77 17.24 -6.39
C SER A 104 7.00 15.91 -5.66
N ASN A 105 5.93 15.25 -5.19
CA ASN A 105 6.00 13.99 -4.43
C ASN A 105 5.21 12.91 -5.16
N VAL A 106 5.87 12.25 -6.11
CA VAL A 106 5.25 11.20 -6.91
C VAL A 106 5.65 9.84 -6.34
N PHE A 107 4.67 9.00 -6.08
CA PHE A 107 4.85 7.65 -5.56
C PHE A 107 4.38 6.64 -6.60
N LEU A 108 5.22 5.65 -6.88
CA LEU A 108 4.92 4.56 -7.79
C LEU A 108 4.70 3.28 -6.97
N LEU A 109 3.48 2.75 -7.04
CA LEU A 109 3.11 1.47 -6.42
C LEU A 109 3.42 0.33 -7.39
N THR A 110 4.31 -0.58 -7.00
CA THR A 110 4.68 -1.74 -7.79
C THR A 110 3.81 -2.94 -7.40
N THR A 111 2.99 -3.39 -8.34
CA THR A 111 2.31 -4.69 -8.27
C THR A 111 2.87 -5.59 -9.37
N GLU A 112 2.60 -6.90 -9.30
CA GLU A 112 3.12 -7.91 -10.24
C GLU A 112 2.88 -7.56 -11.72
N SER A 113 1.89 -6.72 -12.03
CA SER A 113 1.59 -6.30 -13.40
C SER A 113 2.27 -4.99 -13.86
N PHE A 114 3.28 -4.50 -13.15
CA PHE A 114 3.85 -3.17 -13.39
C PHE A 114 5.37 -3.14 -13.66
N GLU A 115 5.99 -4.30 -13.91
CA GLU A 115 7.41 -4.37 -14.24
C GLU A 115 7.76 -3.60 -15.52
N ASP A 116 6.90 -3.62 -16.54
CA ASP A 116 7.13 -2.92 -17.81
C ASP A 116 7.25 -1.41 -17.62
N TRP A 117 6.37 -0.82 -16.82
CA TRP A 117 6.43 0.61 -16.49
C TRP A 117 7.64 0.96 -15.65
N LEU A 118 7.97 0.12 -14.66
CA LEU A 118 9.17 0.31 -13.86
C LEU A 118 10.41 0.30 -14.77
N ASN A 119 10.46 -0.60 -15.75
CA ASN A 119 11.57 -0.71 -16.69
C ASN A 119 11.63 0.49 -17.65
N GLU A 120 10.50 1.03 -18.11
CA GLU A 120 10.48 2.24 -18.92
C GLU A 120 10.85 3.49 -18.13
N LEU A 121 10.34 3.66 -16.91
CA LEU A 121 10.72 4.76 -16.02
C LEU A 121 12.20 4.70 -15.61
N LYS A 122 12.80 3.49 -15.51
CA LYS A 122 14.26 3.35 -15.32
C LYS A 122 15.06 3.83 -16.54
N LYS A 123 14.52 3.70 -17.75
CA LYS A 123 15.18 4.16 -18.98
C LYS A 123 15.06 5.69 -19.13
N ASP A 124 13.98 6.26 -18.61
CA ASP A 124 13.78 7.71 -18.58
C ASP A 124 14.68 8.36 -17.51
N LYS A 125 15.62 9.21 -17.95
CA LYS A 125 16.53 9.95 -17.06
C LYS A 125 15.88 11.14 -16.37
N THR A 126 14.63 11.47 -16.69
CA THR A 126 13.91 12.63 -16.14
C THR A 126 13.63 12.48 -14.65
N TYR A 127 13.54 11.23 -14.15
CA TYR A 127 13.16 10.94 -12.78
C TYR A 127 14.21 10.07 -12.08
N LYS A 128 14.71 10.55 -10.95
CA LYS A 128 15.45 9.73 -10.00
C LYS A 128 14.46 8.92 -9.17
N MET A 129 14.68 7.61 -9.09
CA MET A 129 13.83 6.71 -8.30
C MET A 129 14.53 6.30 -7.01
N GLU A 130 13.82 6.42 -5.89
CA GLU A 130 14.29 6.04 -4.56
C GLU A 130 13.32 5.04 -3.93
N PRO A 131 13.80 3.91 -3.38
CA PRO A 131 12.94 2.94 -2.71
C PRO A 131 12.40 3.53 -1.41
N SER A 132 11.07 3.51 -1.24
CA SER A 132 10.40 4.04 -0.04
C SER A 132 9.88 2.95 0.88
N VAL A 133 9.28 1.88 0.33
CA VAL A 133 8.76 0.74 1.11
C VAL A 133 9.21 -0.56 0.49
N ARG A 134 9.78 -1.45 1.31
CA ARG A 134 10.24 -2.79 0.93
C ARG A 134 9.40 -3.87 1.63
N ILE A 135 9.02 -4.91 0.89
CA ILE A 135 8.40 -6.13 1.45
C ILE A 135 9.51 -7.10 1.87
N LYS A 136 10.55 -7.20 1.04
CA LYS A 136 11.75 -8.01 1.24
C LYS A 136 12.97 -7.20 0.82
N PRO A 137 14.21 -7.63 1.16
CA PRO A 137 15.42 -6.96 0.72
C PRO A 137 15.43 -6.64 -0.79
N ASP A 138 14.95 -7.58 -1.61
CA ASP A 138 14.95 -7.48 -3.08
C ASP A 138 13.60 -7.07 -3.69
N GLU A 139 12.54 -6.93 -2.86
CA GLU A 139 11.16 -6.68 -3.31
C GLU A 139 10.69 -5.32 -2.80
N ILE A 140 10.76 -4.32 -3.67
CA ILE A 140 10.31 -2.94 -3.40
C ILE A 140 8.86 -2.80 -3.84
N LEU A 141 8.00 -2.33 -2.92
CA LEU A 141 6.57 -2.15 -3.14
C LEU A 141 6.20 -0.70 -3.46
N LEU A 142 6.97 0.26 -2.93
CA LEU A 142 6.74 1.68 -3.16
C LEU A 142 8.04 2.36 -3.54
N TRP A 143 8.02 3.03 -4.69
CA TRP A 143 9.09 3.90 -5.15
C TRP A 143 8.67 5.36 -5.04
N LYS A 144 9.60 6.23 -4.66
CA LYS A 144 9.44 7.67 -4.75
C LYS A 144 10.19 8.16 -5.98
N LEU A 145 9.50 8.93 -6.81
CA LEU A 145 10.04 9.57 -7.99
C LEU A 145 10.36 11.02 -7.63
N GLN A 146 11.62 11.40 -7.83
CA GLN A 146 12.09 12.77 -7.72
C GLN A 146 12.49 13.25 -9.11
N LYS A 147 11.95 14.39 -9.52
CA LYS A 147 12.35 15.00 -10.78
C LYS A 147 13.76 15.59 -10.63
N GLN A 148 14.64 15.33 -11.60
CA GLN A 148 15.95 15.97 -11.68
C GLN A 148 15.86 17.41 -12.23
#